data_AF-A0A956PK71-F1
#
_entry.id   AF-A0A956PK71-F1
#
_cell.length_a   1.000
_cell.length_b   1.000
_cell.length_c   1.000
_cell.angle_alpha   90.00
_cell.angle_beta   90.00
_cell.angle_gamma   90.00
#
_symmetry.space_group_name_H-M   'P 1'
#
loop_
_entity.id
_entity.type
_entity.pdbx_description
1 polymer ?
#
loop_
_entity_poly.entity_id
_entity_poly.type
_entity_poly.pdbx_seq_one_letter_code
_entity_poly.pdbx_strand_id
1 'polypeptide(L)'
;MFDFKFAQLCFHDSRIESVEREAQTLTVRLDRGLIHRGERHEVLQNVSLVFMGVEEERSVVWLDDKAGRPHSRPEFPIVEVTEISMTDDVFKFEGFCREREWCEWWIRARDFRLIKF
;
A
#
# COMPACT_ATOMS: atom_id res chain seq x y z
N MET A 1 -10.07 6.60 16.39
CA MET A 1 -9.55 6.96 15.06
C MET A 1 -8.24 7.68 15.30
N PHE A 2 -7.14 7.15 14.77
CA PHE A 2 -5.85 7.82 14.93
C PHE A 2 -5.72 8.91 13.88
N ASP A 3 -5.31 10.10 14.28
CA ASP A 3 -5.07 11.23 13.39
C ASP A 3 -3.56 11.28 13.08
N PHE A 4 -3.15 10.75 11.94
CA PHE A 4 -1.78 10.83 11.44
C PHE A 4 -1.78 11.06 9.93
N LYS A 5 -0.73 11.71 9.45
CA LYS A 5 -0.50 11.91 8.01
C LYS A 5 0.02 10.62 7.39
N PHE A 6 -0.29 10.40 6.13
CA PHE A 6 0.20 9.22 5.40
C PHE A 6 1.74 9.11 5.44
N ALA A 7 2.44 10.25 5.35
CA ALA A 7 3.89 10.35 5.46
C ALA A 7 4.49 9.90 6.80
N GLN A 8 3.66 9.61 7.81
CA GLN A 8 4.10 9.03 9.08
C GLN A 8 4.04 7.50 9.07
N LEU A 9 3.39 6.89 8.08
CA LEU A 9 3.29 5.45 7.96
C LEU A 9 4.53 4.90 7.26
N CYS A 10 4.98 3.74 7.71
CA CYS A 10 6.02 2.96 7.05
C CYS A 10 5.58 1.49 7.05
N PHE A 11 5.65 0.87 5.88
CA PHE A 11 5.32 -0.54 5.67
C PHE A 11 6.49 -1.32 5.07
N HIS A 12 7.72 -0.81 5.21
CA HIS A 12 8.92 -1.52 4.77
C HIS A 12 8.97 -2.92 5.39
N ASP A 13 9.25 -3.93 4.56
CA ASP A 13 9.24 -5.36 4.88
C ASP A 13 7.88 -5.90 5.37
N SER A 14 6.78 -5.16 5.17
CA SER A 14 5.46 -5.66 5.51
C SER A 14 4.88 -6.49 4.37
N ARG A 15 4.29 -7.62 4.74
CA ARG A 15 3.56 -8.47 3.83
C ARG A 15 2.11 -8.01 3.71
N ILE A 16 1.64 -7.80 2.48
CA ILE A 16 0.21 -7.70 2.21
C ILE A 16 -0.40 -9.10 2.33
N GLU A 17 -1.41 -9.24 3.17
CA GLU A 17 -2.08 -10.50 3.45
C GLU A 17 -3.37 -10.66 2.64
N SER A 18 -4.12 -9.56 2.48
CA SER A 18 -5.32 -9.53 1.64
C SER A 18 -5.56 -8.14 1.05
N VAL A 19 -6.22 -8.12 -0.10
CA VAL A 19 -6.73 -6.91 -0.74
C VAL A 19 -8.21 -7.13 -1.02
N GLU A 20 -9.06 -6.30 -0.43
CA GLU A 20 -10.51 -6.39 -0.53
C GLU A 20 -11.04 -5.10 -1.17
N ARG A 21 -11.86 -5.26 -2.20
CA ARG A 21 -12.49 -4.14 -2.92
C ARG A 21 -14.00 -4.23 -2.74
N GLU A 22 -14.59 -3.18 -2.20
CA GLU A 22 -16.04 -3.08 -2.03
C GLU A 22 -16.50 -1.66 -2.34
N ALA A 23 -17.32 -1.51 -3.38
CA ALA A 23 -17.77 -0.22 -3.90
C ALA A 23 -16.59 0.73 -4.19
N GLN A 24 -16.49 1.85 -3.49
CA GLN A 24 -15.39 2.83 -3.59
C GLN A 24 -14.39 2.71 -2.43
N THR A 25 -14.30 1.52 -1.84
CA THR A 25 -13.40 1.23 -0.72
C THR A 25 -12.42 0.15 -1.13
N LEU A 26 -11.15 0.37 -0.78
CA LEU A 26 -10.08 -0.62 -0.92
C LEU A 26 -9.47 -0.84 0.46
N THR A 27 -9.52 -2.08 0.94
CA THR A 27 -8.91 -2.48 2.22
C THR A 27 -7.70 -3.35 1.94
N VAL A 28 -6.53 -2.89 2.40
CA VAL A 28 -5.26 -3.62 2.32
C VAL A 28 -4.90 -4.09 3.72
N ARG A 29 -4.87 -5.41 3.93
CA ARG A 29 -4.39 -5.99 5.20
C ARG A 29 -2.90 -6.24 5.12
N LEU A 30 -2.18 -5.81 6.14
CA LEU A 30 -0.74 -5.94 6.28
C LEU A 30 -0.40 -6.60 7.62
N ASP A 31 0.59 -7.48 7.61
CA ASP A 31 1.04 -8.20 8.81
C ASP A 31 1.60 -7.25 9.89
N ARG A 32 2.16 -6.11 9.46
CA ARG A 32 2.73 -5.10 10.34
C ARG A 32 2.67 -3.70 9.73
N GLY A 33 2.97 -2.71 10.54
CA GLY A 33 3.21 -1.35 10.09
C GLY A 33 3.95 -0.57 11.17
N LEU A 34 4.58 0.53 10.78
CA LEU A 34 5.27 1.42 11.70
C LEU A 34 4.68 2.83 11.56
N ILE A 35 4.48 3.51 12.68
CA ILE A 35 4.09 4.92 12.72
C ILE A 35 5.26 5.74 13.28
N HIS A 36 5.71 6.72 12.51
CA HIS A 36 6.68 7.73 12.90
C HIS A 36 5.99 8.89 13.66
N ARG A 37 6.36 9.08 14.92
CA ARG A 37 5.87 10.14 15.81
C ARG A 37 7.05 10.98 16.32
N GLY A 38 7.56 11.88 15.48
CA GLY A 38 8.78 12.63 15.77
C GLY A 38 9.96 11.67 15.92
N GLU A 39 10.60 11.66 17.08
CA GLU A 39 11.73 10.76 17.39
C GLU A 39 11.29 9.35 17.85
N ARG A 40 9.99 9.10 18.01
CA ARG A 40 9.47 7.80 18.45
C ARG A 40 8.86 7.01 17.30
N HIS A 41 8.99 5.69 17.41
CA HIS A 41 8.37 4.75 16.48
C HIS A 41 7.38 3.86 17.24
N GLU A 42 6.19 3.69 16.67
CA GLU A 42 5.19 2.77 17.16
C GLU A 42 5.05 1.62 16.16
N VAL A 43 5.33 0.40 16.58
CA VAL A 43 5.15 -0.80 15.74
C VAL A 43 3.75 -1.34 15.97
N LEU A 44 3.03 -1.54 14.89
CA LEU A 44 1.72 -2.16 14.83
C LEU A 44 1.84 -3.53 14.18
N GLN A 45 1.08 -4.49 14.69
CA GLN A 45 0.90 -5.81 14.10
C GLN A 45 -0.53 -5.88 13.58
N ASN A 46 -0.75 -6.64 12.50
CA ASN A 46 -2.06 -6.92 11.89
C ASN A 46 -2.90 -5.65 11.70
N VAL A 47 -2.53 -4.87 10.69
CA VAL A 47 -3.20 -3.59 10.40
C VAL A 47 -3.93 -3.66 9.08
N SER A 48 -4.99 -2.87 8.97
CA SER A 48 -5.65 -2.61 7.69
C SER A 48 -5.53 -1.15 7.34
N LEU A 49 -5.09 -0.89 6.11
CA LEU A 49 -5.14 0.41 5.50
C LEU A 49 -6.35 0.46 4.56
N VAL A 50 -7.30 1.32 4.90
CA VAL A 50 -8.58 1.44 4.22
C VAL A 50 -8.59 2.75 3.45
N PHE A 51 -8.59 2.67 2.12
CA PHE A 51 -8.76 3.81 1.23
C PHE A 51 -10.23 4.01 0.91
N MET A 52 -10.71 5.24 1.00
CA MET A 52 -12.11 5.61 0.81
C MET A 52 -12.26 6.57 -0.36
N GLY A 53 -13.34 6.40 -1.13
CA GLY A 53 -13.55 7.18 -2.34
C GLY A 53 -12.47 6.88 -3.39
N VAL A 54 -12.15 5.59 -3.57
CA VAL A 54 -11.21 5.11 -4.60
C VAL A 54 -11.83 5.37 -5.97
N GLU A 55 -11.11 6.10 -6.82
CA GLU A 55 -11.54 6.48 -8.16
C GLU A 55 -10.79 5.67 -9.23
N GLU A 56 -9.53 5.33 -8.98
CA GLU A 56 -8.67 4.62 -9.92
C GLU A 56 -7.61 3.80 -9.19
N GLU A 57 -7.27 2.64 -9.76
CA GLU A 57 -6.10 1.83 -9.39
C GLU A 57 -5.29 1.49 -10.63
N ARG A 58 -3.97 1.54 -10.51
CA ARG A 58 -3.04 1.09 -11.56
C ARG A 58 -1.91 0.30 -10.92
N SER A 59 -1.53 -0.82 -11.52
CA SER A 59 -0.32 -1.55 -11.12
C SER A 59 0.54 -1.91 -12.32
N VAL A 60 1.85 -1.86 -12.12
CA VAL A 60 2.85 -2.27 -13.12
C VAL A 60 3.87 -3.21 -12.50
N VAL A 61 4.41 -4.07 -13.35
CA VAL A 61 5.52 -4.98 -13.06
C VAL A 61 6.72 -4.51 -13.88
N TRP A 62 7.89 -4.49 -13.26
CA TRP A 62 9.17 -4.14 -13.86
C TRP A 62 10.04 -5.38 -13.97
N LEU A 63 10.64 -5.58 -15.15
CA LEU A 63 11.54 -6.69 -15.45
C LEU A 63 12.90 -6.12 -15.87
N ASP A 64 13.83 -6.08 -14.92
CA ASP A 64 15.18 -5.54 -15.10
C ASP A 64 15.19 -4.12 -15.69
N ASP A 65 15.81 -3.95 -16.86
CA ASP A 65 15.99 -2.68 -17.57
C ASP A 65 14.81 -2.32 -18.48
N LYS A 66 13.75 -3.12 -18.49
CA LYS A 66 12.61 -2.94 -19.38
C LYS A 66 11.57 -2.02 -18.77
N ALA A 67 10.92 -1.23 -19.63
CA ALA A 67 9.79 -0.39 -19.24
C ALA A 67 8.70 -1.21 -18.52
N GLY A 68 8.13 -0.62 -17.47
CA GLY A 68 7.07 -1.22 -16.67
C GLY A 68 5.86 -1.60 -17.52
N ARG A 69 5.34 -2.80 -17.27
CA ARG A 69 4.21 -3.37 -18.00
C ARG A 69 3.01 -3.48 -17.07
N PRO A 70 1.77 -3.41 -17.58
CA PRO A 70 0.60 -3.67 -16.75
C PRO A 70 0.72 -5.01 -16.00
N HIS A 71 0.36 -5.02 -14.72
CA HIS A 71 0.41 -6.24 -13.92
C HIS A 71 -0.61 -7.26 -14.43
N SER A 72 -0.20 -8.52 -14.54
CA SER A 72 -1.06 -9.64 -14.98
C SER A 72 -2.16 -10.03 -13.97
N ARG A 73 -2.10 -9.49 -12.75
CA ARG A 73 -2.95 -9.79 -11.58
C ARG A 73 -3.12 -8.53 -10.73
N PRO A 74 -3.74 -7.48 -11.29
CA PRO A 74 -3.85 -6.19 -10.63
C PRO A 74 -4.67 -6.25 -9.32
N GLU A 75 -5.43 -7.31 -9.11
CA GLU A 75 -6.20 -7.54 -7.88
C GLU A 75 -5.32 -7.74 -6.63
N PHE A 76 -4.07 -8.18 -6.79
CA PHE A 76 -3.11 -8.40 -5.70
C PHE A 76 -1.69 -8.08 -6.17
N PRO A 77 -1.35 -6.79 -6.32
CA PRO A 77 -0.18 -6.38 -7.10
C PRO A 77 1.14 -6.43 -6.33
N ILE A 78 1.11 -6.41 -5.00
CA ILE A 78 2.30 -6.44 -4.15
C ILE A 78 2.09 -7.48 -3.06
N VAL A 79 3.12 -8.30 -2.83
CA VAL A 79 3.19 -9.28 -1.74
C VAL A 79 3.96 -8.71 -0.56
N GLU A 80 5.06 -8.01 -0.82
CA GLU A 80 5.95 -7.44 0.19
C GLU A 80 6.26 -5.99 -0.16
N VAL A 81 5.97 -5.08 0.77
CA VAL A 81 6.12 -3.64 0.57
C VAL A 81 7.53 -3.19 0.93
N THR A 82 8.14 -2.39 0.08
CA THR A 82 9.45 -1.79 0.30
C THR A 82 9.35 -0.29 0.52
N GLU A 83 8.38 0.39 -0.08
CA GLU A 83 8.19 1.83 0.09
C GLU A 83 6.72 2.22 -0.07
N ILE A 84 6.32 3.27 0.64
CA ILE A 84 5.02 3.90 0.42
C ILE A 84 5.16 5.41 0.33
N SER A 85 4.38 6.02 -0.56
CA SER A 85 4.36 7.47 -0.70
C SER A 85 2.98 7.98 -1.10
N MET A 86 2.77 9.29 -1.01
CA MET A 86 1.53 9.95 -1.40
C MET A 86 1.84 11.29 -2.07
N THR A 87 1.27 11.51 -3.25
CA THR A 87 1.33 12.77 -4.02
C THR A 87 -0.02 13.05 -4.65
N ASP A 88 -0.60 14.24 -4.41
CA ASP A 88 -1.86 14.70 -5.04
C ASP A 88 -2.98 13.64 -5.07
N ASP A 89 -3.35 13.14 -3.89
CA ASP A 89 -4.38 12.11 -3.65
C ASP A 89 -4.10 10.73 -4.29
N VAL A 90 -2.87 10.51 -4.75
CA VAL A 90 -2.40 9.22 -5.24
C VAL A 90 -1.47 8.59 -4.20
N PHE A 91 -1.92 7.47 -3.64
CA PHE A 91 -1.13 6.62 -2.77
C PHE A 91 -0.35 5.63 -3.62
N LYS A 92 0.94 5.49 -3.37
CA LYS A 92 1.83 4.57 -4.08
C LYS A 92 2.38 3.55 -3.10
N PHE A 93 2.33 2.29 -3.50
CA PHE A 93 3.09 1.19 -2.93
C PHE A 93 4.13 0.74 -3.93
N GLU A 94 5.30 0.45 -3.41
CA GLU A 94 6.38 -0.19 -4.14
C GLU A 94 6.78 -1.45 -3.40
N GLY A 95 7.20 -2.47 -4.14
CA GLY A 95 7.56 -3.73 -3.52
C GLY A 95 7.72 -4.88 -4.47
N PHE A 96 7.68 -6.09 -3.93
CA PHE A 96 7.80 -7.32 -4.69
C PHE A 96 6.45 -7.98 -4.91
N CYS A 97 6.23 -8.48 -6.12
CA CYS A 97 5.13 -9.39 -6.46
C CYS A 97 5.62 -10.86 -6.35
N ARG A 98 4.72 -11.85 -6.55
CA ARG A 98 4.96 -13.28 -6.25
C ARG A 98 6.27 -13.86 -6.79
N GLU A 99 6.73 -13.43 -7.96
CA GLU A 99 7.95 -13.95 -8.61
C GLU A 99 9.22 -13.16 -8.24
N ARG A 100 9.14 -12.29 -7.20
CA ARG A 100 10.18 -11.33 -6.79
C ARG A 100 10.50 -10.26 -7.84
N GLU A 101 9.60 -10.09 -8.80
CA GLU A 101 9.63 -8.96 -9.71
C GLU A 101 9.29 -7.69 -8.94
N TRP A 102 9.86 -6.56 -9.36
CA TRP A 102 9.54 -5.27 -8.78
C TRP A 102 8.19 -4.79 -9.29
N CYS A 103 7.34 -4.34 -8.39
CA CYS A 103 5.97 -3.96 -8.65
C CYS A 103 5.67 -2.60 -8.04
N GLU A 104 4.95 -1.76 -8.78
CA GLU A 104 4.42 -0.49 -8.28
C GLU A 104 2.89 -0.51 -8.40
N TRP A 105 2.22 0.03 -7.39
CA TRP A 105 0.77 0.11 -7.31
C TRP A 105 0.34 1.50 -6.87
N TRP A 106 -0.43 2.17 -7.71
CA TRP A 106 -1.02 3.48 -7.46
C TRP A 106 -2.51 3.36 -7.22
N ILE A 107 -2.98 4.09 -6.22
CA ILE A 107 -4.38 4.15 -5.81
C ILE A 107 -4.74 5.63 -5.71
N ARG A 108 -5.66 6.11 -6.56
CA ARG A 108 -6.25 7.45 -6.41
C ARG A 108 -7.45 7.34 -5.49
N ALA A 109 -7.40 7.99 -4.34
CA ALA A 109 -8.47 7.97 -3.35
C ALA A 109 -8.57 9.28 -2.58
N ARG A 110 -9.75 9.61 -2.06
CA ARG A 110 -9.99 10.88 -1.36
C ARG A 110 -9.40 10.90 0.04
N ASP A 111 -9.34 9.75 0.70
CA ASP A 111 -8.95 9.66 2.09
C ASP A 111 -8.52 8.23 2.45
N PHE A 112 -7.85 8.06 3.60
CA PHE A 112 -7.40 6.77 4.12
C PHE A 112 -7.58 6.66 5.63
N ARG A 113 -7.63 5.43 6.15
CA ARG A 113 -7.63 5.13 7.59
C ARG A 113 -6.76 3.92 7.88
N LEU A 114 -6.03 3.95 8.99
CA LEU A 114 -5.42 2.75 9.56
C LEU A 114 -6.30 2.18 10.67
N ILE A 115 -6.49 0.87 10.66
CA ILE A 115 -7.21 0.13 11.68
C ILE A 115 -6.28 -0.96 12.21
N LYS A 116 -6.19 -1.10 13.53
CA LYS A 116 -5.46 -2.18 14.21
C LYS A 116 -6.46 -3.23 14.68
N PHE A 117 -6.10 -4.51 14.59
CA PHE A 117 -6.90 -5.64 15.09
C PHE A 117 -6.12 -6.46 16.13
#